data_AF-A0A844T2Z0-F1
#
_entry.id   AF-A0A844T2Z0-F1
#
_cell.length_a   1.000
_cell.length_b   1.000
_cell.length_c   1.000
_cell.angle_alpha   90.00
_cell.angle_beta   90.00
_cell.angle_gamma   90.00
#
_symmetry.space_group_name_H-M   'P 1'
#
loop_
_entity.id
_entity.type
_entity.pdbx_description
1 polymer ?
#
loop_
_entity_poly.entity_id
_entity_poly.type
_entity_poly.pdbx_seq_one_letter_code
_entity_poly.pdbx_strand_id
1 'polypeptide(L)' 'MVNGPEQRSSEADDLASKLAECAREARHQAALLPEGPIRDALLEKAKQYEAQIPDDTTYKT' A
#
# COMPACT_ATOMS: atom_id res chain seq x y z
N MET A 1 -31.85 5.38 2.19
CA MET A 1 -30.86 5.23 3.28
C MET A 1 -29.66 6.07 2.88
N VAL A 2 -29.36 7.10 3.66
CA VAL A 2 -28.29 8.04 3.39
C VAL A 2 -26.95 7.36 3.69
N ASN A 3 -26.13 7.12 2.67
CA ASN A 3 -24.74 6.69 2.89
C ASN A 3 -23.98 7.92 3.41
N GLY A 4 -23.76 7.97 4.72
CA GLY A 4 -22.97 9.01 5.37
C GLY A 4 -21.50 8.92 4.97
N PRO A 5 -20.73 10.02 5.05
CA PRO A 5 -19.32 10.08 4.68
C PRO A 5 -18.40 9.14 5.50
N GLU A 6 -18.89 8.55 6.59
CA GLU A 6 -18.10 7.71 7.50
C GLU A 6 -17.79 6.30 6.98
N GLN A 7 -18.51 5.80 5.97
CA GLN A 7 -18.22 4.47 5.40
C GLN A 7 -17.01 4.48 4.46
N ARG A 8 -16.73 5.62 3.82
CA ARG A 8 -15.65 5.76 2.83
C ARG A 8 -14.26 5.78 3.46
N SER A 9 -14.17 6.24 4.71
CA SER A 9 -12.92 6.29 5.46
C SER A 9 -12.45 4.89 5.86
N SER A 10 -13.37 4.03 6.31
CA SER A 10 -13.05 2.66 6.74
C SER A 10 -12.59 1.76 5.59
N GLU A 11 -13.20 1.89 4.41
CA GLU A 11 -12.79 1.11 3.22
C GLU A 11 -11.45 1.59 2.65
N ALA A 12 -11.16 2.90 2.72
CA ALA A 12 -9.88 3.46 2.30
C ALA A 12 -8.75 3.06 3.26
N ASP A 13 -9.01 3.03 4.57
CA ASP A 13 -8.07 2.59 5.60
C ASP A 13 -7.77 1.08 5.50
N ASP A 14 -8.80 0.26 5.24
CA ASP A 14 -8.66 -1.18 5.00
C ASP A 14 -7.85 -1.46 3.71
N LEU A 15 -8.08 -0.69 2.64
CA LEU A 15 -7.30 -0.79 1.42
C LEU A 15 -5.85 -0.33 1.62
N ALA A 16 -5.63 0.78 2.32
CA ALA A 16 -4.30 1.27 2.69
C ALA A 16 -3.53 0.24 3.53
N SER A 17 -4.19 -0.39 4.50
CA SER A 17 -3.61 -1.48 5.30
C SER A 17 -3.22 -2.67 4.43
N LYS A 18 -4.10 -3.13 3.55
CA LYS A 18 -3.81 -4.23 2.61
C LYS A 18 -2.66 -3.90 1.66
N LEU A 19 -2.59 -2.67 1.15
CA LEU A 19 -1.49 -2.21 0.29
C LEU A 19 -0.18 -2.15 1.08
N ALA A 20 -0.21 -1.68 2.34
CA ALA A 20 0.96 -1.63 3.21
C ALA A 20 1.48 -3.03 3.55
N GLU A 21 0.59 -3.98 3.83
CA GLU A 21 0.94 -5.38 4.05
C GLU A 21 1.55 -5.99 2.79
N CYS A 22 0.92 -5.78 1.62
CA CYS A 22 1.42 -6.29 0.36
C CYS A 22 2.80 -5.70 -0.01
N ALA A 23 3.04 -4.43 0.30
CA ALA A 23 4.35 -3.80 0.14
C ALA A 23 5.42 -4.43 1.05
N ARG A 24 5.08 -4.70 2.31
CA ARG A 24 5.99 -5.35 3.27
C ARG A 24 6.33 -6.76 2.84
N GLU A 25 5.34 -7.55 2.42
CA GLU A 25 5.56 -8.91 1.93
C GLU A 25 6.45 -8.92 0.68
N ALA A 26 6.18 -8.04 -0.29
CA ALA A 26 7.00 -7.91 -1.49
C ALA A 26 8.45 -7.52 -1.15
N ARG A 27 8.67 -6.59 -0.19
CA ARG A 27 10.02 -6.26 0.31
C ARG A 27 10.67 -7.42 1.03
N HIS A 28 9.91 -8.16 1.84
CA HIS A 28 10.43 -9.31 2.57
C HIS A 28 10.90 -10.40 1.61
N GLN A 29 10.10 -10.68 0.58
CA GLN A 29 10.44 -11.64 -0.45
C GLN A 29 11.63 -11.16 -1.30
N ALA A 30 11.72 -9.86 -1.61
CA ALA A 30 12.89 -9.28 -2.25
C ALA A 30 14.16 -9.42 -1.38
N ALA A 31 14.05 -9.26 -0.05
CA ALA A 31 15.19 -9.40 0.86
C ALA A 31 15.71 -10.84 0.97
N LEU A 32 14.87 -11.84 0.72
CA LEU A 32 15.24 -13.25 0.67
C LEU A 32 15.89 -13.67 -0.66
N LEU A 33 15.79 -12.83 -1.70
CA LEU A 33 16.30 -13.12 -3.03
C LEU A 33 17.66 -12.46 -3.25
N PRO A 34 18.56 -13.12 -4.01
CA PRO A 34 19.81 -12.52 -4.42
C PRO A 34 19.58 -11.34 -5.38
N GLU A 35 20.63 -10.55 -5.60
CA GLU A 35 20.57 -9.40 -6.52
C GLU A 35 20.21 -9.86 -7.92
N GLY A 36 19.20 -9.23 -8.51
CA GLY A 36 18.73 -9.59 -9.84
C GLY A 36 17.32 -9.07 -10.16
N PRO A 37 16.88 -9.26 -11.41
CA PRO A 37 15.67 -8.63 -11.95
C PRO A 37 14.38 -8.99 -11.19
N ILE A 38 14.33 -10.19 -10.58
CA ILE A 38 13.19 -10.62 -9.77
C ILE A 38 13.11 -9.80 -8.46
N ARG A 39 14.25 -9.57 -7.82
CA ARG A 39 14.33 -8.75 -6.60
C ARG A 39 13.93 -7.32 -6.91
N ASP A 40 14.46 -6.74 -8.00
CA ASP A 40 14.12 -5.38 -8.42
C ASP A 40 12.62 -5.25 -8.74
N ALA A 41 12.03 -6.20 -9.46
CA ALA A 41 10.60 -6.20 -9.75
C ALA A 41 9.72 -6.29 -8.49
N LEU A 42 10.15 -7.04 -7.46
CA LEU A 42 9.45 -7.10 -6.17
C LEU A 42 9.57 -5.79 -5.38
N LEU A 43 10.73 -5.15 -5.39
CA LEU A 43 10.94 -3.83 -4.78
C LEU A 43 10.14 -2.74 -5.49
N GLU A 44 10.05 -2.78 -6.81
CA GLU A 44 9.22 -1.87 -7.60
C GLU A 44 7.74 -2.08 -7.28
N LYS A 45 7.26 -3.32 -7.23
CA LYS A 45 5.89 -3.64 -6.80
C LYS A 45 5.58 -3.10 -5.41
N ALA A 46 6.48 -3.29 -4.45
CA ALA A 46 6.32 -2.75 -3.11
C ALA A 46 6.17 -1.22 -3.11
N LYS A 47 7.04 -0.51 -3.84
CA LYS A 47 6.95 0.94 -4.00
C LYS A 47 5.64 1.38 -4.66
N GLN A 48 5.13 0.63 -5.63
CA GLN A 48 3.84 0.94 -6.26
C GLN A 48 2.66 0.76 -5.30
N TYR A 49 2.71 -0.23 -4.41
CA TYR A 49 1.71 -0.36 -3.37
C TYR A 49 1.78 0.78 -2.37
N GLU A 50 2.98 1.17 -1.93
CA GLU A 50 3.17 2.32 -1.04
C GLU A 50 2.73 3.64 -1.68
N ALA A 51 2.96 3.83 -2.98
CA ALA A 51 2.52 5.02 -3.71
C ALA A 51 0.99 5.11 -3.87
N GLN A 52 0.28 3.99 -3.72
CA GLN A 52 -1.18 3.93 -3.76
C GLN A 52 -1.81 4.10 -2.38
N ILE A 53 -1.04 4.03 -1.30
CA ILE A 53 -1.53 4.35 0.04
C ILE A 53 -1.75 5.87 0.06
N PRO A 54 -3.00 6.35 0.16
CA PRO A 54 -3.24 7.78 0.27
C PRO A 54 -2.61 8.27 1.56
N ASP A 55 -1.68 9.23 1.44
CA ASP A 55 -1.20 9.96 2.61
C ASP A 55 -2.38 10.83 3.07
N ASP A 56 -2.95 10.49 4.22
CA ASP A 56 -4.13 11.14 4.83
C ASP A 56 -3.90 12.65 5.15
N THR A 57 -2.80 13.24 4.68
CA THR A 57 -2.49 14.67 4.81
C THR A 57 -3.35 15.60 3.96
N THR A 58 -4.33 15.10 3.19
CA THR A 58 -5.21 15.95 2.36
C THR A 58 -6.35 16.63 3.14
N TYR A 59 -6.58 16.32 4.42
CA TYR A 59 -7.55 17.05 5.27
C TYR A 59 -6.90 18.10 6.20
N LYS A 60 -6.04 18.96 5.65
CA LYS A 60 -5.69 20.24 6.28
C LYS A 60 -6.01 21.39 5.33
N THR A 61 -7.22 21.94 5.41
CA THR A 61 -7.52 23.39 5.29
C THR A 61 -8.93 23.63 5.82
#